data_AF-A0A0F2QJI5-F1
#
_entry.id   AF-A0A0F2QJI5-F1
#
_cell.length_a   1.000
_cell.length_b   1.000
_cell.length_c   1.000
_cell.angle_alpha   90.00
_cell.angle_beta   90.00
_cell.angle_gamma   90.00
#
_symmetry.space_group_name_H-M   'P 1'
#
loop_
_entity.id
_entity.type
_entity.pdbx_description
1 polymer ?
#
loop_
_entity_poly.entity_id
_entity_poly.type
_entity_poly.pdbx_seq_one_letter_code
_entity_poly.pdbx_strand_id
1 'polypeptide(L)'
;MSTLTPFGACVEHLRLSYAELADILSEGSGIPYSPHRAKMVCDGREPVPPFAWSALRLLNTQLDYYSDQLLQLHQQGGNDRFIVSMDDLRSMQLSRVLVRTILNLRGGVPVQLVDLPGPTFGFPGMS
;
A
#
# COMPACT_ATOMS: atom_id res chain seq x y z
N MET A 1 12.47 18.65 -14.86
CA MET A 1 11.89 17.37 -14.42
C MET A 1 12.95 16.68 -13.58
N SER A 2 12.70 16.37 -12.30
CA SER A 2 13.66 15.58 -11.51
C SER A 2 13.77 14.19 -12.12
N THR A 3 14.95 13.82 -12.61
CA THR A 3 15.26 12.46 -13.02
C THR A 3 15.29 11.59 -11.78
N LEU A 4 14.16 10.94 -11.47
CA LEU A 4 14.10 9.96 -10.40
C LEU A 4 15.06 8.81 -10.72
N THR A 5 15.70 8.29 -9.67
CA THR A 5 16.46 7.04 -9.80
C THR A 5 15.51 5.88 -10.13
N PRO A 6 16.02 4.72 -10.61
CA PRO A 6 15.18 3.52 -10.76
C PRO A 6 14.42 3.16 -9.48
N PHE A 7 15.05 3.37 -8.32
CA PHE A 7 14.40 3.18 -7.03
C PHE A 7 13.25 4.19 -6.82
N GLY A 8 13.52 5.47 -7.07
CA GLY A 8 12.51 6.53 -7.00
C GLY A 8 11.31 6.27 -7.94
N ALA A 9 11.56 5.75 -9.14
CA ALA A 9 10.50 5.38 -10.09
C ALA A 9 9.65 4.21 -9.57
N CYS A 10 10.24 3.21 -8.90
CA CYS A 10 9.49 2.14 -8.25
C CYS A 10 8.65 2.65 -7.08
N VAL A 11 9.19 3.56 -6.27
CA VAL A 11 8.44 4.20 -5.17
C VAL A 11 7.23 4.97 -5.72
N GLU A 12 7.40 5.71 -6.83
CA GLU A 12 6.30 6.40 -7.49
C GLU A 12 5.28 5.43 -8.12
N HIS A 13 5.74 4.34 -8.74
CA HIS A 13 4.87 3.30 -9.30
C HIS A 13 3.99 2.64 -8.22
N LEU A 14 4.55 2.44 -7.03
CA LEU A 14 3.82 1.94 -5.85
C LEU A 14 3.02 3.04 -5.14
N ARG A 15 3.10 4.29 -5.63
CA ARG A 15 2.45 5.50 -5.11
C ARG A 15 2.82 5.81 -3.66
N LEU A 16 3.97 5.39 -3.18
CA LEU A 16 4.35 5.58 -1.78
C LEU A 16 4.66 7.05 -1.51
N SER A 17 4.13 7.57 -0.40
CA SER A 17 4.59 8.83 0.15
C SER A 17 6.00 8.68 0.71
N TYR A 18 6.73 9.79 0.83
CA TYR A 18 8.05 9.76 1.46
C TYR A 18 8.00 9.41 2.95
N ALA A 19 6.84 9.61 3.62
CA ALA A 19 6.64 9.18 4.99
C ALA A 19 6.57 7.64 5.09
N GLU A 20 5.75 7.01 4.25
CA GLU A 20 5.66 5.54 4.19
C GLU A 20 6.98 4.90 3.77
N LEU A 21 7.69 5.52 2.83
CA LEU A 21 9.03 5.06 2.46
C LEU A 21 10.01 5.18 3.64
N ALA A 22 9.98 6.29 4.38
CA ALA A 22 10.82 6.46 5.56
C ALA A 22 10.51 5.40 6.62
N ASP A 23 9.25 5.06 6.80
CA ASP A 23 8.79 4.00 7.70
C ASP A 23 9.34 2.62 7.30
N ILE A 24 9.25 2.26 6.02
CA ILE A 24 9.80 1.00 5.48
C ILE A 24 11.32 0.94 5.66
N LEU A 25 12.00 2.04 5.37
CA LEU A 25 13.45 2.13 5.53
C LEU A 25 13.86 2.09 7.01
N SER A 26 13.06 2.68 7.90
CA SER A 26 13.33 2.66 9.34
C SER A 26 13.22 1.27 9.92
N GLU A 27 12.18 0.54 9.55
CA GLU A 27 11.95 -0.83 10.00
C GLU A 27 13.05 -1.78 9.52
N GLY A 28 13.39 -1.73 8.23
CA GLY A 28 14.39 -2.65 7.67
C GLY A 28 15.83 -2.35 8.08
N SER A 29 16.14 -1.13 8.52
CA SER A 29 17.48 -0.75 8.99
C SER A 29 17.62 -0.72 10.51
N GLY A 30 16.51 -0.71 11.26
CA GLY A 30 16.50 -0.45 12.70
C GLY A 30 16.90 0.98 13.08
N ILE A 31 17.06 1.88 12.10
CA ILE A 31 17.52 3.26 12.28
C ILE A 31 16.40 4.19 11.80
N PRO A 32 16.01 5.24 12.54
CA PRO A 32 14.97 6.15 12.08
C PRO A 32 15.39 6.89 10.80
N TYR A 33 14.55 6.78 9.77
CA TYR A 33 14.58 7.58 8.56
C TYR A 33 13.54 8.69 8.65
N SER A 34 13.91 9.88 8.19
CA SER A 34 12.94 10.97 8.01
C SER A 34 12.39 10.95 6.58
N PRO A 35 11.20 11.54 6.34
CA PRO A 35 10.66 11.69 4.99
C PRO A 35 11.61 12.43 4.03
N HIS A 36 12.35 13.41 4.55
CA HIS A 36 13.37 14.12 3.78
C HIS A 36 14.49 13.18 3.32
N ARG A 37 14.96 12.31 4.21
CA ARG A 37 16.01 11.34 3.91
C ARG A 37 15.54 10.29 2.90
N ALA A 38 14.30 9.81 3.05
CA ALA A 38 13.66 8.93 2.08
C ALA A 38 13.59 9.56 0.68
N LYS A 39 13.27 10.86 0.59
CA LYS A 39 13.33 11.61 -0.67
C LYS A 39 14.75 11.67 -1.24
N MET A 40 15.77 11.90 -0.42
CA MET A 40 17.17 11.92 -0.88
C MET A 40 17.60 10.59 -1.48
N VAL A 41 17.13 9.46 -0.93
CA VAL A 41 17.34 8.12 -1.50
C VAL A 41 16.67 7.99 -2.87
N CYS A 42 15.42 8.45 -3.02
CA CYS A 42 14.71 8.44 -4.31
C CYS A 42 15.39 9.32 -5.37
N ASP A 43 15.92 10.47 -4.97
CA ASP A 43 16.62 11.42 -5.82
C ASP A 43 18.07 10.98 -6.14
N GLY A 44 18.54 9.87 -5.56
CA GLY A 44 19.91 9.35 -5.77
C GLY A 44 21.01 10.15 -5.07
N ARG A 45 20.62 11.01 -4.11
CA ARG A 45 21.54 11.80 -3.27
C ARG A 45 22.05 11.01 -2.07
N GLU A 46 21.32 9.96 -1.68
CA GLU A 46 21.77 8.95 -0.73
C GLU A 46 21.75 7.56 -1.38
N PRO A 47 22.64 6.65 -0.96
CA PRO A 47 22.64 5.29 -1.46
C PRO A 47 21.35 4.58 -1.05
N VAL A 48 20.78 3.80 -1.97
CA VAL A 48 19.65 2.92 -1.68
C VAL A 48 20.13 1.77 -0.80
N PRO A 49 19.56 1.58 0.41
CA PRO A 49 19.92 0.43 1.24
C PRO A 49 19.60 -0.89 0.50
N PRO A 50 20.47 -1.92 0.57
CA PRO A 50 20.26 -3.16 -0.18
C PRO A 50 18.91 -3.84 0.09
N PHE A 51 18.43 -3.80 1.34
CA PHE A 51 17.16 -4.39 1.74
C PHE A 51 15.94 -3.66 1.14
N ALA A 52 16.09 -2.38 0.76
CA ALA A 52 14.97 -1.54 0.34
C ALA A 52 14.29 -2.08 -0.93
N TRP A 53 15.07 -2.66 -1.85
CA TRP A 53 14.53 -3.31 -3.05
C TRP A 53 13.66 -4.52 -2.72
N SER A 54 14.11 -5.36 -1.80
CA SER A 54 13.34 -6.52 -1.32
C SER A 54 12.07 -6.08 -0.60
N ALA A 55 12.14 -5.00 0.19
CA ALA A 55 10.99 -4.44 0.88
C ALA A 55 9.93 -3.89 -0.09
N LEU A 56 10.34 -3.15 -1.13
CA LEU A 56 9.40 -2.68 -2.17
C LEU A 56 8.77 -3.84 -2.94
N ARG A 57 9.53 -4.90 -3.23
CA ARG A 57 9.00 -6.09 -3.89
C ARG A 57 7.98 -6.82 -3.02
N LEU A 58 8.28 -7.01 -1.74
CA LEU A 58 7.35 -7.64 -0.80
C LEU A 58 6.05 -6.84 -0.68
N LEU A 59 6.17 -5.52 -0.58
CA LEU A 59 5.02 -4.62 -0.54
C LEU A 59 4.18 -4.73 -1.82
N ASN A 60 4.81 -4.75 -3.00
CA ASN A 60 4.07 -4.93 -4.25
C ASN A 60 3.28 -6.24 -4.26
N THR A 61 3.90 -7.35 -3.84
CA THR A 61 3.22 -8.65 -3.75
C THR A 61 2.03 -8.61 -2.77
N GLN A 62 2.19 -7.94 -1.63
CA GLN A 62 1.09 -7.77 -0.67
C GLN A 62 -0.05 -6.94 -1.27
N LEU A 63 0.26 -5.83 -1.95
CA LEU A 63 -0.73 -5.00 -2.62
C LEU A 63 -1.52 -5.80 -3.67
N ASP A 64 -0.82 -6.60 -4.48
CA ASP A 64 -1.45 -7.44 -5.50
C ASP A 64 -2.34 -8.51 -4.84
N TYR A 65 -1.88 -9.17 -3.76
CA TYR A 65 -2.68 -10.13 -2.99
C TYR A 65 -3.97 -9.54 -2.43
N TYR A 66 -3.89 -8.38 -1.79
CA TYR A 66 -5.06 -7.71 -1.24
C TYR A 66 -6.00 -7.16 -2.32
N SER A 67 -5.47 -6.77 -3.47
CA SER A 67 -6.27 -6.40 -4.65
C SER A 67 -7.13 -7.58 -5.09
N ASP A 68 -6.54 -8.77 -5.19
CA ASP A 68 -7.27 -9.99 -5.55
C ASP A 68 -8.32 -10.37 -4.51
N GLN A 69 -8.01 -10.24 -3.22
CA GLN A 69 -9.00 -10.45 -2.15
C GLN A 69 -10.17 -9.48 -2.23
N LEU A 70 -9.91 -8.19 -2.46
CA LEU A 70 -10.97 -7.19 -2.61
C LEU A 70 -11.86 -7.48 -3.82
N LEU A 71 -11.27 -7.91 -4.93
CA LEU A 71 -12.03 -8.34 -6.10
C LEU A 71 -12.93 -9.55 -5.80
N GLN A 72 -12.41 -10.55 -5.09
CA GLN A 72 -13.19 -11.73 -4.69
C GLN A 72 -14.34 -11.36 -3.76
N LEU A 73 -14.10 -10.51 -2.75
CA LEU A 73 -15.12 -10.04 -1.83
C LEU A 73 -16.21 -9.24 -2.55
N HIS A 74 -15.84 -8.38 -3.51
CA HIS A 74 -16.82 -7.65 -4.30
C HIS A 74 -17.65 -8.59 -5.19
N GLN A 75 -17.05 -9.62 -5.78
CA GLN A 75 -17.79 -10.63 -6.55
C GLN A 75 -18.77 -11.44 -5.70
N GLN A 76 -18.42 -11.73 -4.44
CA GLN A 76 -19.24 -12.51 -3.51
C GLN A 76 -20.32 -11.68 -2.79
N GLY A 77 -20.04 -10.39 -2.52
CA GLY A 77 -20.87 -9.52 -1.68
C GLY A 77 -22.04 -8.82 -2.40
N GLY A 78 -22.06 -8.84 -3.74
CA GLY A 78 -23.02 -8.09 -4.55
C GLY A 78 -22.71 -6.58 -4.64
N ASN A 79 -23.21 -5.92 -5.68
CA ASN A 79 -22.89 -4.53 -6.03
C ASN A 79 -23.28 -3.50 -4.95
N ASP A 80 -24.16 -3.84 -3.99
CA ASP A 80 -24.66 -2.90 -2.99
C ASP A 80 -23.77 -2.80 -1.73
N ARG A 81 -22.70 -3.61 -1.64
CA ARG A 81 -21.85 -3.67 -0.44
C ARG A 81 -20.58 -2.84 -0.52
N PHE A 82 -20.22 -2.37 -1.72
CA PHE A 82 -19.02 -1.56 -1.97
C PHE A 82 -19.41 -0.28 -2.72
N ILE A 83 -18.88 0.86 -2.27
CA ILE A 83 -19.08 2.17 -2.92
C ILE A 83 -18.30 2.26 -4.26
N VAL A 84 -17.47 1.27 -4.55
CA VAL A 84 -16.52 1.26 -5.67
C VAL A 84 -17.02 0.31 -6.76
N SER A 85 -16.99 0.76 -8.02
CA SER A 85 -17.34 -0.09 -9.17
C SER A 85 -16.33 -1.22 -9.39
N MET A 86 -16.79 -2.35 -9.93
CA MET A 86 -15.92 -3.44 -10.41
C MET A 86 -14.92 -2.99 -11.47
N ASP A 87 -15.26 -1.99 -12.29
CA ASP A 87 -14.35 -1.45 -13.31
C ASP A 87 -13.20 -0.66 -12.67
N ASP A 88 -13.47 0.04 -11.56
CA ASP A 88 -12.44 0.74 -10.78
C ASP A 88 -11.53 -0.24 -10.05
N LEU A 89 -12.07 -1.35 -9.53
CA LEU A 89 -11.28 -2.41 -8.90
C LEU A 89 -10.43 -3.20 -9.89
N ARG A 90 -10.84 -3.28 -11.16
CA ARG A 90 -10.06 -3.92 -12.23
C ARG A 90 -8.93 -3.04 -12.74
N SER A 91 -9.00 -1.73 -12.51
CA SER A 91 -7.91 -0.82 -12.83
C SER A 91 -6.77 -1.00 -11.82
N MET A 92 -5.60 -1.48 -12.30
CA MET A 92 -4.42 -1.73 -11.49
C MET A 92 -3.95 -0.50 -10.68
N GLN A 93 -4.25 0.72 -11.16
CA GLN A 93 -3.90 1.95 -10.48
C GLN A 93 -4.89 2.28 -9.35
N LEU A 94 -6.19 2.11 -9.59
CA LEU A 94 -7.24 2.39 -8.60
C LEU A 94 -7.31 1.28 -7.55
N SER A 95 -7.14 0.03 -7.94
CA SER A 95 -7.10 -1.11 -7.01
C SER A 95 -6.01 -0.94 -5.96
N ARG A 96 -4.83 -0.47 -6.35
CA ARG A 96 -3.72 -0.19 -5.42
C ARG A 96 -3.99 0.97 -4.49
N VAL A 97 -4.63 2.04 -4.97
CA VAL A 97 -5.07 3.14 -4.11
C VAL A 97 -6.10 2.63 -3.10
N LEU A 98 -7.09 1.87 -3.56
CA LEU A 98 -8.17 1.33 -2.73
C LEU A 98 -7.67 0.32 -1.70
N VAL A 99 -6.81 -0.62 -2.09
CA VAL A 99 -6.12 -1.55 -1.18
C VAL A 99 -5.38 -0.77 -0.11
N ARG A 100 -4.67 0.29 -0.47
CA ARG A 100 -3.93 1.12 0.50
C ARG A 100 -4.83 1.94 1.40
N THR A 101 -5.95 2.45 0.88
CA THR A 101 -6.97 3.17 1.66
C THR A 101 -7.73 2.23 2.61
N ILE A 102 -8.05 1.01 2.17
CA ILE A 102 -8.80 0.01 2.94
C ILE A 102 -7.92 -0.64 4.02
N LEU A 103 -6.65 -0.90 3.72
CA LEU A 103 -5.75 -1.56 4.68
C LEU A 103 -5.11 -0.61 5.69
N ASN A 104 -5.26 0.71 5.53
CA ASN A 104 -4.68 1.69 6.47
C ASN A 104 -3.22 1.36 6.85
N LEU A 105 -2.41 0.96 5.86
CA LEU A 105 -1.11 0.33 6.10
C LEU A 105 -0.04 1.23 6.73
N ARG A 106 -0.37 2.48 7.08
CA ARG A 106 0.22 3.28 8.18
C ARG A 106 -0.44 4.66 8.28
N GLY A 107 -1.50 4.77 9.09
CA GLY A 107 -1.91 6.05 9.71
C GLY A 107 -3.00 6.89 9.01
N GLY A 108 -3.75 6.33 8.06
CA GLY A 108 -4.93 7.00 7.48
C GLY A 108 -6.20 6.83 8.34
N VAL A 109 -7.13 7.78 8.26
CA VAL A 109 -8.47 7.63 8.86
C VAL A 109 -9.19 6.48 8.15
N PRO A 110 -9.73 5.48 8.88
CA PRO A 110 -10.43 4.36 8.25
C PRO A 110 -11.60 4.85 7.41
N VAL A 111 -11.67 4.38 6.16
CA VAL A 111 -12.92 4.47 5.39
C VAL A 111 -13.90 3.55 6.09
N GLN A 112 -14.93 4.13 6.72
CA GLN A 112 -16.04 3.38 7.25
C GLN A 112 -16.68 2.59 6.10
N LEU A 113 -16.49 1.28 6.11
CA LEU A 113 -17.37 0.38 5.38
C LEU A 113 -18.77 0.62 5.95
N VAL A 114 -19.74 0.88 5.08
CA VAL A 114 -21.13 1.12 5.50
C VAL A 114 -21.59 -0.10 6.31
N ASP A 115 -21.91 0.13 7.59
CA ASP A 115 -22.48 -0.89 8.49
C ASP A 115 -23.88 -1.27 8.01
N LEU A 116 -23.94 -2.21 7.07
CA LEU A 116 -25.11 -3.06 6.89
C LEU A 116 -24.83 -4.37 7.63
N PRO A 117 -25.81 -4.91 8.39
CA PRO A 117 -25.60 -6.07 9.25
C PRO A 117 -25.23 -7.29 8.39
N GLY A 118 -23.93 -7.58 8.33
CA GLY A 118 -23.34 -8.70 7.62
C GLY A 118 -22.08 -9.14 8.36
N PRO A 119 -21.65 -10.39 8.17
CA PRO A 119 -20.99 -11.17 9.22
C PRO A 119 -19.69 -10.54 9.69
N THR A 120 -19.57 -10.45 11.01
CA THR A 120 -18.42 -9.97 11.77
C THR A 120 -17.14 -10.62 11.28
N PHE A 121 -16.14 -9.82 10.88
CA PHE A 121 -14.80 -10.29 10.58
C PHE A 121 -14.18 -10.91 11.85
N GLY A 122 -14.26 -12.24 11.96
CA GLY A 122 -13.46 -12.99 12.91
C GLY A 122 -12.03 -13.06 12.40
N PHE A 123 -11.11 -12.35 13.04
CA PHE A 123 -9.67 -12.59 12.89
C PHE A 123 -9.37 -14.03 13.37
N PRO A 124 -8.83 -14.92 12.52
CA PRO A 124 -8.36 -16.21 13.00
C PRO A 124 -6.95 -16.02 13.55
N GLY A 125 -6.81 -16.08 14.87
CA GLY A 125 -5.52 -16.34 15.52
C GLY A 125 -5.07 -15.32 16.56
N MET A 126 -5.70 -15.35 17.73
CA MET A 126 -4.99 -15.23 19.01
C MET A 126 -5.68 -16.16 20.01
N SER A 127 -5.14 -17.38 20.12
CA SER A 127 -5.30 -18.27 21.26
C SER A 127 -4.31 -17.90 22.35
#